data_AF-A0A2V8ZIM9-F1
#
_entry.id   AF-A0A2V8ZIM9-F1
#
_cell.length_a   1.000
_cell.length_b   1.000
_cell.length_c   1.000
_cell.angle_alpha   90.00
_cell.angle_beta   90.00
_cell.angle_gamma   90.00
#
_symmetry.space_group_name_H-M   'P 1'
#
loop_
_entity.id
_entity.type
_entity.pdbx_description
1 polymer ?
#
loop_
_entity_poly.entity_id
_entity_poly.type
_entity_poly.pdbx_seq_one_letter_code
_entity_poly.pdbx_strand_id
1 'polypeptide(L)'
;MRHCFFLFLAISISLPLAACSGGPPTSPAEKYLSDARNSLKTSDFTAAVKDLDEAIKSAGDDPLGQQAAILRVALVTALADTGKQMADAYGLGAKEPAARSRSGAFSKMRADYYGIARSRLMDAMQSVMNQRSKLSGNPMPVQINFPGFTGGTDPTVTKIKGGQWVADGERFAAEAQLDRNALARTLTALAGAGSDPSKGQQFFSSGKVEIDPRVYFIELSSSFLQIGSMFDARGVNQPDQLRIVNQVVRGNLDVVMKLVAGKPDKDLESRAKKMQADCDKTLKKLGS
;
A
#
# COMPACT_ATOMS: atom_id res chain seq x y z
N MET A 1 -55.90 11.67 64.63
CA MET A 1 -55.53 13.09 64.52
C MET A 1 -54.17 13.14 63.83
N ARG A 2 -54.13 13.31 62.51
CA ARG A 2 -54.09 14.56 61.70
C ARG A 2 -52.65 15.07 61.51
N HIS A 3 -52.29 15.27 60.23
CA HIS A 3 -51.21 16.08 59.64
C HIS A 3 -49.92 15.31 59.26
N CYS A 4 -49.68 15.01 57.98
CA CYS A 4 -49.35 15.87 56.80
C CYS A 4 -47.83 15.92 56.60
N PHE A 5 -47.30 15.50 55.46
CA PHE A 5 -46.54 16.38 54.55
C PHE A 5 -46.18 15.68 53.22
N PHE A 6 -46.42 16.43 52.14
CA PHE A 6 -46.13 16.18 50.72
C PHE A 6 -44.62 16.18 50.42
N LEU A 7 -44.16 15.51 49.34
CA LEU A 7 -43.75 16.17 48.08
C LEU A 7 -43.15 15.21 47.01
N PHE A 8 -43.43 15.59 45.77
CA PHE A 8 -43.05 15.03 44.46
C PHE A 8 -41.54 14.97 44.18
N LEU A 9 -41.11 14.03 43.31
CA LEU A 9 -40.10 14.34 42.31
C LEU A 9 -40.26 13.50 41.02
N ALA A 10 -40.26 14.22 39.90
CA ALA A 10 -40.38 13.74 38.53
C ALA A 10 -39.13 13.00 38.05
N ILE A 11 -39.31 11.91 37.30
CA ILE A 11 -38.23 11.19 36.62
C ILE A 11 -38.17 11.65 35.16
N SER A 12 -37.13 12.44 34.87
CA SER A 12 -36.73 12.84 33.52
C SER A 12 -36.19 11.63 32.75
N ILE A 13 -36.81 11.30 31.62
CA ILE A 13 -36.32 10.30 30.67
C ILE A 13 -35.28 10.97 29.78
N SER A 14 -34.00 10.71 30.06
CA SER A 14 -32.87 11.11 29.21
C SER A 14 -32.62 10.03 28.15
N LEU A 15 -32.95 10.31 26.89
CA LEU A 15 -32.49 9.53 25.73
C LEU A 15 -30.96 9.70 25.57
N PRO A 16 -30.14 8.64 25.61
CA PRO A 16 -28.77 8.73 25.15
C PRO A 16 -28.73 8.60 23.62
N LEU A 17 -28.51 9.72 22.93
CA LEU A 17 -28.01 9.72 21.55
C LEU A 17 -26.56 9.20 21.56
N ALA A 18 -26.38 7.92 21.31
CA ALA A 18 -25.07 7.36 21.00
C ALA A 18 -24.64 7.88 19.61
N ALA A 19 -23.69 8.80 19.60
CA ALA A 19 -23.09 9.39 18.42
C ALA A 19 -22.32 8.34 17.61
N CYS A 20 -22.78 8.08 16.39
CA CYS A 20 -22.06 7.34 15.35
C CYS A 20 -22.00 8.20 14.08
N SER A 21 -21.07 9.16 14.02
CA SER A 21 -20.39 9.63 12.80
C SER A 21 -19.60 10.90 13.15
N GLY A 22 -18.35 10.98 12.70
CA GLY A 22 -17.61 12.25 12.72
C GLY A 22 -18.44 13.36 12.06
N GLY A 23 -18.30 14.59 12.56
CA GLY A 23 -18.99 15.76 12.01
C GLY A 23 -18.68 15.97 10.53
N PRO A 24 -19.45 16.85 9.85
CA PRO A 24 -19.20 17.15 8.44
C PRO A 24 -17.75 17.65 8.24
N PRO A 25 -17.10 17.29 7.12
CA PRO A 25 -15.73 17.72 6.86
C PRO A 25 -15.64 19.24 6.82
N THR A 26 -14.61 19.77 7.47
CA THR A 26 -14.39 21.20 7.68
C THR A 26 -13.51 21.83 6.60
N SER A 27 -12.86 21.02 5.76
CA SER A 27 -12.04 21.46 4.64
C SER A 27 -12.16 20.54 3.41
N PRO A 28 -11.80 21.02 2.20
CA PRO A 28 -11.72 20.15 1.02
C PRO A 28 -10.77 18.96 1.20
N ALA A 29 -9.62 19.16 1.83
CA ALA A 29 -8.65 18.09 2.10
C ALA A 29 -9.25 16.99 3.01
N GLU A 30 -9.95 17.38 4.08
CA GLU A 30 -10.62 16.45 4.98
C GLU A 30 -11.73 15.67 4.26
N LYS A 31 -12.51 16.35 3.40
CA LYS A 31 -13.54 15.71 2.59
C LYS A 31 -12.94 14.65 1.67
N TYR A 32 -11.95 15.02 0.85
CA TYR A 32 -11.32 14.08 -0.08
C TYR A 32 -10.65 12.91 0.64
N LEU A 33 -9.99 13.15 1.77
CA LEU A 33 -9.40 12.07 2.54
C LEU A 33 -10.45 11.12 3.16
N SER A 34 -11.59 11.66 3.60
CA SER A 34 -12.72 10.85 4.04
C SER A 34 -13.31 10.01 2.90
N ASP A 35 -13.52 10.62 1.73
CA ASP A 35 -14.03 9.95 0.53
C ASP A 35 -13.07 8.83 0.09
N ALA A 36 -11.76 9.10 0.07
CA ALA A 36 -10.73 8.11 -0.19
C ALA A 36 -10.79 6.90 0.76
N ARG A 37 -10.96 7.13 2.07
CA ARG A 37 -11.08 6.04 3.06
C ARG A 37 -12.32 5.19 2.83
N ASN A 38 -13.43 5.80 2.41
CA ASN A 38 -14.64 5.07 2.04
C ASN A 38 -14.40 4.21 0.80
N SER A 39 -13.77 4.76 -0.23
CA SER A 39 -13.40 4.05 -1.46
C SER A 39 -12.42 2.89 -1.19
N LEU A 40 -11.44 3.08 -0.29
CA LEU A 40 -10.54 2.01 0.17
C LEU A 40 -11.32 0.87 0.85
N LYS A 41 -12.30 1.21 1.70
CA LYS A 41 -13.15 0.22 2.38
C LYS A 41 -14.01 -0.58 1.39
N THR A 42 -14.52 0.05 0.35
CA THR A 42 -15.34 -0.61 -0.69
C THR A 42 -14.50 -1.23 -1.82
N SER A 43 -13.17 -1.17 -1.73
CA SER A 43 -12.23 -1.61 -2.78
C SER A 43 -12.37 -0.87 -4.11
N ASP A 44 -12.96 0.32 -4.14
CA ASP A 44 -12.89 1.20 -5.30
C ASP A 44 -11.54 1.93 -5.30
N PHE A 45 -10.50 1.19 -5.68
CA PHE A 45 -9.13 1.71 -5.67
C PHE A 45 -8.89 2.80 -6.71
N THR A 46 -9.72 2.87 -7.76
CA THR A 46 -9.62 3.95 -8.74
C THR A 46 -10.12 5.26 -8.15
N ALA A 47 -11.29 5.25 -7.51
CA ALA A 47 -11.79 6.41 -6.77
C ALA A 47 -10.84 6.79 -5.63
N ALA A 48 -10.34 5.81 -4.88
CA ALA A 48 -9.41 6.05 -3.78
C ALA A 48 -8.14 6.79 -4.23
N VAL A 49 -7.48 6.38 -5.33
CA VAL A 49 -6.29 7.10 -5.84
C VAL A 49 -6.65 8.54 -6.18
N LYS A 50 -7.76 8.76 -6.88
CA LYS A 50 -8.21 10.10 -7.29
C LYS A 50 -8.45 11.00 -6.08
N ASP A 51 -9.19 10.51 -5.08
CA ASP A 51 -9.51 11.29 -3.89
C ASP A 51 -8.26 11.55 -3.03
N LEU A 52 -7.32 10.60 -2.97
CA LEU A 52 -6.02 10.83 -2.30
C LEU A 52 -5.19 11.90 -3.02
N ASP A 53 -5.19 11.92 -4.35
CA ASP A 53 -4.52 12.96 -5.15
C ASP A 53 -5.10 14.36 -4.86
N GLU A 54 -6.42 14.48 -4.85
CA GLU A 54 -7.10 15.75 -4.54
C GLU A 54 -6.90 16.17 -3.07
N ALA A 55 -6.83 15.21 -2.13
CA ALA A 55 -6.52 15.50 -0.74
C ALA A 55 -5.10 16.07 -0.58
N ILE A 56 -4.09 15.45 -1.22
CA ILE A 56 -2.70 15.93 -1.22
C ILE A 56 -2.62 17.35 -1.79
N LYS A 57 -3.28 17.58 -2.94
CA LYS A 57 -3.28 18.87 -3.62
C LYS A 57 -3.97 19.96 -2.78
N SER A 58 -5.08 19.63 -2.12
CA SER A 58 -5.86 20.59 -1.33
C SER A 58 -5.23 20.92 0.03
N ALA A 59 -4.45 19.99 0.59
CA ALA A 59 -3.84 20.13 1.90
C ALA A 59 -2.51 20.91 1.89
N GLY A 60 -1.79 20.92 0.77
CA GLY A 60 -0.43 21.48 0.73
C GLY A 60 0.52 20.70 1.64
N ASP A 61 1.15 21.38 2.60
CA ASP A 61 2.08 20.77 3.58
C ASP A 61 1.40 20.38 4.91
N ASP A 62 0.07 20.47 4.99
CA ASP A 62 -0.72 20.06 6.16
C ASP A 62 -0.58 18.55 6.46
N PRO A 63 -0.63 18.12 7.74
CA PRO A 63 -0.61 16.71 8.12
C PRO A 63 -1.63 15.81 7.39
N LEU A 64 -2.80 16.33 7.00
CA LEU A 64 -3.78 15.61 6.18
C LEU A 64 -3.22 15.25 4.81
N GLY A 65 -2.44 16.14 4.20
CA GLY A 65 -1.76 15.90 2.94
C GLY A 65 -0.69 14.83 3.05
N GLN A 66 0.06 14.82 4.16
CA GLN A 66 1.06 13.78 4.44
C GLN A 66 0.38 12.41 4.63
N GLN A 67 -0.72 12.37 5.38
CA GLN A 67 -1.50 11.15 5.58
C GLN A 67 -2.05 10.62 4.25
N ALA A 68 -2.61 11.50 3.41
CA ALA A 68 -3.08 11.14 2.07
C ALA A 68 -1.93 10.62 1.18
N ALA A 69 -0.75 11.25 1.23
CA ALA A 69 0.42 10.82 0.48
C ALA A 69 0.90 9.42 0.86
N ILE A 70 0.94 9.10 2.16
CA ILE A 70 1.31 7.76 2.64
C ILE A 70 0.32 6.71 2.11
N LEU A 71 -0.97 6.99 2.24
CA LEU A 71 -2.02 6.08 1.77
C LEU A 71 -1.97 5.89 0.25
N ARG A 72 -1.72 6.97 -0.50
CA ARG A 72 -1.60 6.92 -1.96
C ARG A 72 -0.43 6.05 -2.37
N VAL A 73 0.74 6.27 -1.77
CA VAL A 73 1.94 5.47 -2.07
C VAL A 73 1.70 4.01 -1.72
N ALA A 74 1.11 3.72 -0.55
CA ALA A 74 0.80 2.36 -0.15
C ALA A 74 -0.14 1.68 -1.16
N LEU A 75 -1.20 2.38 -1.59
CA LEU A 75 -2.16 1.86 -2.57
C LEU A 75 -1.52 1.63 -3.93
N VAL A 76 -0.84 2.63 -4.50
CA VAL A 76 -0.24 2.51 -5.82
C VAL A 76 0.88 1.45 -5.84
N THR A 77 1.62 1.29 -4.75
CA THR A 77 2.59 0.19 -4.58
C THR A 77 1.91 -1.18 -4.57
N ALA A 78 0.78 -1.31 -3.86
CA ALA A 78 0.01 -2.55 -3.84
C ALA A 78 -0.56 -2.92 -5.22
N LEU A 79 -1.09 -1.95 -5.96
CA LEU A 79 -1.58 -2.16 -7.33
C LEU A 79 -0.44 -2.57 -8.28
N ALA A 80 0.78 -2.03 -8.08
CA ALA A 80 1.96 -2.47 -8.82
C ALA A 80 2.35 -3.92 -8.50
N ASP A 81 2.27 -4.34 -7.23
CA ASP A 81 2.48 -5.73 -6.79
C ASP A 81 1.46 -6.68 -7.42
N THR A 82 0.17 -6.31 -7.48
CA THR A 82 -0.85 -7.12 -8.16
C THR A 82 -0.56 -7.27 -9.64
N GLY A 83 -0.25 -6.16 -10.34
CA GLY A 83 0.12 -6.21 -11.76
C GLY A 83 1.30 -7.15 -12.00
N LYS A 84 2.34 -7.08 -11.16
CA LYS A 84 3.47 -7.99 -11.26
C LYS A 84 3.07 -9.45 -11.02
N GLN A 85 2.27 -9.73 -9.99
CA GLN A 85 1.79 -11.10 -9.69
C GLN A 85 1.01 -11.70 -10.85
N MET A 86 0.12 -10.92 -11.48
CA MET A 86 -0.63 -11.36 -12.64
C MET A 86 0.28 -11.60 -13.84
N ALA A 87 1.23 -10.70 -14.10
CA ALA A 87 2.21 -10.89 -15.18
C ALA A 87 3.07 -12.16 -14.97
N ASP A 88 3.55 -12.38 -13.75
CA ASP A 88 4.31 -13.58 -13.39
C ASP A 88 3.46 -14.85 -13.55
N ALA A 89 2.18 -14.80 -13.16
CA ALA A 89 1.25 -15.92 -13.33
C ALA A 89 1.04 -16.28 -14.81
N TYR A 90 0.78 -15.30 -15.67
CA TYR A 90 0.67 -15.52 -17.12
C TYR A 90 2.00 -15.96 -17.74
N GLY A 91 3.14 -15.46 -17.25
CA GLY A 91 4.47 -15.88 -17.71
C GLY A 91 4.82 -17.32 -17.36
N LEU A 92 4.36 -17.81 -16.20
CA LEU A 92 4.45 -19.23 -15.84
C LEU A 92 3.48 -20.06 -16.69
N GLY A 93 2.20 -19.64 -16.77
CA GLY A 93 1.19 -20.34 -17.56
C GLY A 93 1.53 -20.50 -19.03
N ALA A 94 2.20 -19.52 -19.64
CA ALA A 94 2.66 -19.60 -21.03
C ALA A 94 3.61 -20.78 -21.31
N LYS A 95 4.28 -21.31 -20.29
CA LYS A 95 5.23 -22.44 -20.39
C LYS A 95 4.55 -23.78 -20.21
N GLU A 96 3.30 -23.80 -19.74
CA GLU A 96 2.57 -25.03 -19.46
C GLU A 96 1.97 -25.65 -20.73
N PRO A 97 1.90 -27.00 -20.82
CA PRO A 97 1.30 -27.67 -21.98
C PRO A 97 -0.14 -27.23 -22.28
N ALA A 98 -0.92 -26.92 -21.23
CA ALA A 98 -2.31 -26.48 -21.34
C ALA A 98 -2.47 -25.14 -22.10
N ALA A 99 -1.44 -24.29 -22.09
CA ALA A 99 -1.46 -23.00 -22.78
C ALA A 99 -1.01 -23.08 -24.24
N ARG A 100 -0.61 -24.25 -24.76
CA ARG A 100 0.03 -24.38 -26.09
C ARG A 100 -0.78 -23.76 -27.24
N SER A 101 -2.12 -23.90 -27.22
CA SER A 101 -3.02 -23.31 -28.22
C SER A 101 -3.28 -21.80 -28.02
N ARG A 102 -2.83 -21.22 -26.90
CA ARG A 102 -3.06 -19.83 -26.48
C ARG A 102 -1.78 -19.11 -26.02
N SER A 103 -0.60 -19.62 -26.39
CA SER A 103 0.70 -19.10 -25.91
C SER A 103 0.90 -17.62 -26.22
N GLY A 104 0.46 -17.17 -27.40
CA GLY A 104 0.47 -15.75 -27.78
C GLY A 104 -0.42 -14.89 -26.88
N ALA A 105 -1.61 -15.37 -26.52
CA ALA A 105 -2.53 -14.66 -25.63
C ALA A 105 -1.98 -14.55 -24.21
N PHE A 106 -1.39 -15.63 -23.68
CA PHE A 106 -0.69 -15.60 -22.39
C PHE A 106 0.49 -14.61 -22.39
N SER A 107 1.28 -14.62 -23.45
CA SER A 107 2.42 -13.70 -23.60
C SER A 107 1.96 -12.24 -23.66
N LYS A 108 0.85 -11.97 -24.35
CA LYS A 108 0.22 -10.64 -24.37
C LYS A 108 -0.24 -10.21 -22.98
N MET A 109 -0.99 -11.05 -22.25
CA MET A 109 -1.45 -10.72 -20.90
C MET A 109 -0.27 -10.45 -19.96
N ARG A 110 0.80 -11.25 -20.03
CA ARG A 110 2.04 -10.98 -19.29
C ARG A 110 2.59 -9.59 -19.57
N ALA A 111 2.70 -9.22 -20.84
CA ALA A 111 3.22 -7.91 -21.25
C ALA A 111 2.32 -6.76 -20.76
N ASP A 112 0.99 -6.90 -20.91
CA ASP A 112 0.02 -5.89 -20.49
C ASP A 112 0.10 -5.66 -18.96
N TYR A 113 0.13 -6.71 -18.15
CA TYR A 113 0.24 -6.58 -16.69
C TYR A 113 1.60 -6.06 -16.20
N TYR A 114 2.71 -6.41 -16.87
CA TYR A 114 3.99 -5.76 -16.57
C TYR A 114 3.97 -4.28 -16.94
N GLY A 115 3.26 -3.90 -18.01
CA GLY A 115 3.02 -2.50 -18.35
C GLY A 115 2.30 -1.75 -17.21
N ILE A 116 1.24 -2.34 -16.67
CA ILE A 116 0.50 -1.81 -15.51
C ILE A 116 1.42 -1.70 -14.28
N ALA A 117 2.12 -2.79 -13.93
CA ALA A 117 3.02 -2.83 -12.78
C ALA A 117 4.13 -1.79 -12.88
N ARG A 118 4.75 -1.64 -14.06
CA ARG A 118 5.76 -0.62 -14.34
C ARG A 118 5.22 0.79 -14.13
N SER A 119 4.08 1.11 -14.75
CA SER A 119 3.49 2.44 -14.65
C SER A 119 3.21 2.83 -13.19
N ARG A 120 2.57 1.91 -12.43
CA ARG A 120 2.25 2.11 -11.02
C ARG A 120 3.49 2.20 -10.13
N LEU A 121 4.50 1.34 -10.35
CA LEU A 121 5.74 1.42 -9.57
C LEU A 121 6.45 2.77 -9.78
N MET A 122 6.53 3.25 -11.03
CA MET A 122 7.14 4.55 -11.33
C MET A 122 6.37 5.72 -10.70
N ASP A 123 5.04 5.67 -10.73
CA ASP A 123 4.17 6.66 -10.06
C ASP A 123 4.38 6.66 -8.53
N ALA A 124 4.41 5.48 -7.90
CA ALA A 124 4.69 5.36 -6.46
C ALA A 124 6.08 5.91 -6.10
N MET A 125 7.11 5.59 -6.89
CA MET A 125 8.47 6.08 -6.67
C MET A 125 8.55 7.61 -6.80
N GLN A 126 7.95 8.18 -7.84
CA GLN A 126 7.91 9.63 -8.02
C GLN A 126 7.17 10.32 -6.87
N SER A 127 6.04 9.76 -6.43
CA SER A 127 5.27 10.29 -5.30
C SER A 127 6.10 10.33 -4.03
N VAL A 128 6.85 9.26 -3.75
CA VAL A 128 7.73 9.21 -2.57
C VAL A 128 8.87 10.21 -2.70
N MET A 129 9.51 10.31 -3.86
CA MET A 129 10.57 11.30 -4.09
C MET A 129 10.11 12.72 -3.80
N ASN A 130 8.89 13.07 -4.21
CA ASN A 130 8.30 14.40 -3.96
C ASN A 130 7.99 14.68 -2.48
N GLN A 131 7.81 13.62 -1.68
CA GLN A 131 7.37 13.71 -0.28
C GLN A 131 8.50 13.48 0.73
N ARG A 132 9.64 12.91 0.31
CA ARG A 132 10.76 12.55 1.20
C ARG A 132 11.24 13.65 2.12
N SER A 133 11.37 14.87 1.61
CA SER A 133 11.84 16.03 2.39
C SER A 133 10.76 16.61 3.31
N LYS A 134 9.50 16.24 3.10
CA LYS A 134 8.33 16.75 3.83
C LYS A 134 7.92 15.86 5.00
N LEU A 135 8.28 14.58 4.97
CA LEU A 135 8.01 13.66 6.06
C LEU A 135 8.84 14.04 7.29
N SER A 136 8.17 14.34 8.39
CA SER A 136 8.82 14.61 9.67
C SER A 136 9.56 13.36 10.17
N GLY A 137 10.50 13.52 11.10
CA GLY A 137 11.11 12.39 11.80
C GLY A 137 10.21 11.74 12.86
N ASN A 138 9.02 12.30 13.10
CA ASN A 138 8.07 11.80 14.09
C ASN A 138 7.11 10.78 13.48
N PRO A 139 6.63 9.80 14.26
CA PRO A 139 5.53 8.93 13.84
C PRO A 139 4.31 9.74 13.41
N MET A 140 3.66 9.30 12.33
CA MET A 140 2.48 9.97 11.81
C MET A 140 1.24 9.10 11.96
N PRO A 141 0.14 9.66 12.47
CA PRO A 141 -1.11 8.95 12.54
C PRO A 141 -1.68 8.75 11.13
N VAL A 142 -2.03 7.51 10.79
CA VAL A 142 -2.78 7.13 9.59
C VAL A 142 -4.11 6.52 10.00
N GLN A 143 -5.20 7.21 9.68
CA GLN A 143 -6.55 6.71 9.87
C GLN A 143 -7.00 5.94 8.63
N ILE A 144 -7.28 4.66 8.81
CA ILE A 144 -7.72 3.77 7.74
C ILE A 144 -8.37 2.53 8.35
N ASN A 145 -9.44 2.07 7.71
CA ASN A 145 -9.99 0.75 7.98
C ASN A 145 -9.15 -0.27 7.22
N PHE A 146 -8.64 -1.28 7.94
CA PHE A 146 -7.85 -2.34 7.30
C PHE A 146 -8.69 -3.00 6.20
N PRO A 147 -8.16 -3.13 4.96
CA PRO A 147 -8.91 -3.68 3.82
C PRO A 147 -9.22 -5.18 3.96
N GLY A 148 -8.81 -5.81 5.07
CA GLY A 148 -8.94 -7.23 5.32
C GLY A 148 -7.88 -8.04 4.58
N PHE A 149 -7.48 -9.16 5.16
CA PHE A 149 -6.60 -10.13 4.52
C PHE A 149 -7.31 -11.47 4.50
N THR A 150 -7.64 -11.99 3.32
CA THR A 150 -8.30 -13.30 3.21
C THR A 150 -7.30 -14.45 3.26
N GLY A 151 -6.00 -14.15 3.10
CA GLY A 151 -4.97 -15.16 2.92
C GLY A 151 -5.12 -15.98 1.63
N GLY A 152 -4.17 -16.91 1.45
CA GLY A 152 -4.16 -17.87 0.35
C GLY A 152 -3.73 -17.30 -1.01
N THR A 153 -3.39 -18.20 -1.92
CA THR A 153 -3.29 -17.89 -3.35
C THR A 153 -4.68 -18.04 -3.95
N ASP A 154 -5.14 -17.03 -4.70
CA ASP A 154 -6.43 -17.12 -5.39
C ASP A 154 -6.44 -18.33 -6.35
N PRO A 155 -7.48 -19.19 -6.32
CA PRO A 155 -7.57 -20.37 -7.19
C PRO A 155 -7.46 -20.03 -8.67
N THR A 156 -8.02 -18.89 -9.10
CA THR A 156 -7.94 -18.39 -10.48
C THR A 156 -6.50 -18.11 -10.88
N VAL A 157 -5.72 -17.48 -9.99
CA VAL A 157 -4.29 -17.23 -10.23
C VAL A 157 -3.53 -18.54 -10.35
N THR A 158 -3.92 -19.56 -9.58
CA THR A 158 -3.35 -20.91 -9.68
C THR A 158 -3.70 -21.57 -11.03
N LYS A 159 -4.93 -21.44 -11.52
CA LYS A 159 -5.34 -21.91 -12.86
C LYS A 159 -4.53 -21.22 -13.97
N ILE A 160 -4.37 -19.90 -13.89
CA ILE A 160 -3.55 -19.12 -14.84
C ILE A 160 -2.11 -19.63 -14.84
N LYS A 161 -1.50 -19.83 -13.66
CA LYS A 161 -0.15 -20.41 -13.55
C LYS A 161 -0.05 -21.80 -14.17
N GLY A 162 -1.11 -22.59 -14.09
CA GLY A 162 -1.22 -23.92 -14.73
C GLY A 162 -1.52 -23.89 -16.23
N GLY A 163 -1.49 -22.71 -16.87
CA GLY A 163 -1.73 -22.56 -18.31
C GLY A 163 -3.21 -22.61 -18.71
N GLN A 164 -4.13 -22.63 -17.75
CA GLN A 164 -5.56 -22.58 -18.03
C GLN A 164 -5.99 -21.13 -18.27
N TRP A 165 -6.63 -20.90 -19.41
CA TRP A 165 -7.21 -19.60 -19.69
C TRP A 165 -8.51 -19.42 -18.92
N VAL A 166 -8.63 -18.30 -18.23
CA VAL A 166 -9.81 -17.95 -17.42
C VAL A 166 -10.64 -16.88 -18.13
N ALA A 167 -11.95 -16.85 -17.85
CA ALA A 167 -12.81 -15.80 -18.37
C ALA A 167 -12.55 -14.47 -17.67
N ASP A 168 -12.85 -13.35 -18.34
CA ASP A 168 -12.58 -12.00 -17.83
C ASP A 168 -13.26 -11.72 -16.48
N GLY A 169 -14.50 -12.15 -16.27
CA GLY A 169 -15.19 -11.98 -14.99
C GLY A 169 -14.49 -12.70 -13.83
N GLU A 170 -14.00 -13.93 -14.06
CA GLU A 170 -13.22 -14.70 -13.07
C GLU A 170 -11.87 -14.03 -12.81
N ARG A 171 -11.19 -13.57 -13.86
CA ARG A 171 -9.93 -12.84 -13.78
C ARG A 171 -10.05 -11.55 -12.97
N PHE A 172 -11.06 -10.73 -13.26
CA PHE A 172 -11.28 -9.45 -12.57
C PHE A 172 -11.63 -9.64 -11.09
N ALA A 173 -12.40 -10.68 -10.75
CA ALA A 173 -12.67 -11.01 -9.35
C ALA A 173 -11.39 -11.40 -8.59
N ALA A 174 -10.51 -12.17 -9.23
CA ALA A 174 -9.22 -12.55 -8.67
C ALA A 174 -8.28 -11.34 -8.52
N GLU A 175 -8.24 -10.44 -9.51
CA GLU A 175 -7.49 -9.18 -9.42
C GLU A 175 -7.96 -8.32 -8.24
N ALA A 176 -9.27 -8.12 -8.08
CA ALA A 176 -9.81 -7.34 -6.96
C ALA A 176 -9.45 -7.95 -5.60
N GLN A 177 -9.40 -9.29 -5.51
CA GLN A 177 -8.95 -9.97 -4.29
C GLN A 177 -7.45 -9.84 -4.07
N LEU A 178 -6.64 -9.93 -5.13
CA LEU A 178 -5.20 -9.69 -5.06
C LEU A 178 -4.89 -8.26 -4.63
N ASP A 179 -5.59 -7.26 -5.16
CA ASP A 179 -5.41 -5.85 -4.79
C ASP A 179 -5.69 -5.62 -3.30
N ARG A 180 -6.81 -6.14 -2.78
CA ARG A 180 -7.11 -6.10 -1.34
C ARG A 180 -5.99 -6.73 -0.51
N ASN A 181 -5.56 -7.93 -0.89
CA ASN A 181 -4.52 -8.65 -0.17
C ASN A 181 -3.15 -7.94 -0.27
N ALA A 182 -2.81 -7.35 -1.41
CA ALA A 182 -1.59 -6.59 -1.61
C ALA A 182 -1.60 -5.30 -0.80
N LEU A 183 -2.73 -4.59 -0.73
CA LEU A 183 -2.88 -3.40 0.10
C LEU A 183 -2.76 -3.75 1.59
N ALA A 184 -3.43 -4.81 2.04
CA ALA A 184 -3.33 -5.31 3.41
C ALA A 184 -1.88 -5.63 3.80
N ARG A 185 -1.15 -6.36 2.94
CA ARG A 185 0.27 -6.67 3.17
C ARG A 185 1.13 -5.41 3.19
N THR A 186 0.92 -4.49 2.25
CA THR A 186 1.68 -3.24 2.17
C THR A 186 1.47 -2.42 3.44
N LEU A 187 0.23 -2.18 3.85
CA LEU A 187 -0.08 -1.45 5.07
C LEU A 187 0.46 -2.13 6.34
N THR A 188 0.38 -3.45 6.41
CA THR A 188 0.96 -4.25 7.50
C THR A 188 2.47 -4.04 7.62
N ALA A 189 3.18 -4.14 6.50
CA ALA A 189 4.61 -3.92 6.46
C ALA A 189 4.97 -2.48 6.88
N LEU A 190 4.32 -1.48 6.29
CA LEU A 190 4.58 -0.07 6.60
C LEU A 190 4.29 0.31 8.06
N ALA A 191 3.37 -0.40 8.72
CA ALA A 191 3.09 -0.25 10.14
C ALA A 191 4.08 -0.98 11.07
N GLY A 192 5.08 -1.68 10.52
CA GLY A 192 6.13 -2.38 11.28
C GLY A 192 5.77 -3.80 11.72
N ALA A 193 4.65 -4.35 11.23
CA ALA A 193 4.29 -5.75 11.48
C ALA A 193 4.96 -6.73 10.49
N GLY A 194 5.76 -6.22 9.53
CA GLY A 194 6.42 -7.04 8.51
C GLY A 194 5.41 -7.78 7.64
N SER A 195 5.53 -9.10 7.55
CA SER A 195 4.64 -9.96 6.77
C SER A 195 3.56 -10.67 7.58
N ASP A 196 3.40 -10.36 8.87
CA ASP A 196 2.45 -10.99 9.78
C ASP A 196 1.04 -10.35 9.65
N PRO A 197 0.08 -11.01 8.97
CA PRO A 197 -1.22 -10.40 8.71
C PRO A 197 -2.07 -10.25 9.97
N SER A 198 -1.87 -11.12 10.98
CA SER A 198 -2.57 -11.05 12.25
C SER A 198 -2.14 -9.84 13.05
N LYS A 199 -0.83 -9.55 13.10
CA LYS A 199 -0.31 -8.30 13.68
C LYS A 199 -0.76 -7.07 12.92
N GLY A 200 -0.80 -7.15 11.58
CA GLY A 200 -1.38 -6.09 10.75
C GLY A 200 -2.80 -5.78 11.19
N GLN A 201 -3.69 -6.78 11.20
CA GLN A 201 -5.07 -6.60 11.63
C GLN A 201 -5.19 -6.03 13.06
N GLN A 202 -4.31 -6.45 13.98
CA GLN A 202 -4.25 -5.90 15.32
C GLN A 202 -3.90 -4.41 15.32
N PHE A 203 -2.87 -3.99 14.56
CA PHE A 203 -2.41 -2.60 14.50
C PHE A 203 -3.47 -1.65 13.92
N PHE A 204 -4.30 -2.13 13.01
CA PHE A 204 -5.36 -1.34 12.39
C PHE A 204 -6.74 -1.50 13.06
N SER A 205 -6.85 -2.28 14.14
CA SER A 205 -8.14 -2.58 14.80
C SER A 205 -8.86 -1.36 15.37
N SER A 206 -8.12 -0.31 15.76
CA SER A 206 -8.66 0.96 16.26
C SER A 206 -9.05 1.94 15.13
N GLY A 207 -8.82 1.59 13.86
CA GLY A 207 -8.98 2.48 12.71
C GLY A 207 -7.90 3.56 12.59
N LYS A 208 -6.89 3.54 13.47
CA LYS A 208 -5.76 4.49 13.48
C LYS A 208 -4.46 3.76 13.81
N VAL A 209 -3.45 3.93 12.98
CA VAL A 209 -2.09 3.39 13.20
C VAL A 209 -1.07 4.52 13.20
N GLU A 210 -0.01 4.40 14.00
CA GLU A 210 1.13 5.32 13.92
C GLU A 210 2.19 4.72 12.99
N ILE A 211 2.53 5.44 11.92
CA ILE A 211 3.54 5.02 10.94
C ILE A 211 4.86 5.69 11.30
N ASP A 212 5.86 4.90 11.70
CA ASP A 212 7.23 5.37 11.89
C ASP A 212 7.90 5.61 10.52
N PRO A 213 8.35 6.84 10.21
CA PRO A 213 9.00 7.16 8.94
C PRO A 213 10.20 6.26 8.61
N ARG A 214 10.95 5.81 9.62
CA ARG A 214 12.13 4.93 9.45
C ARG A 214 11.70 3.56 8.94
N VAL A 215 10.65 3.00 9.54
CA VAL A 215 10.06 1.73 9.13
C VAL A 215 9.41 1.88 7.76
N TYR A 216 8.62 2.93 7.56
CA TYR A 216 7.97 3.25 6.30
C TYR A 216 8.94 3.24 5.12
N PHE A 217 10.05 3.97 5.21
CA PHE A 217 11.01 4.02 4.10
C PHE A 217 11.73 2.68 3.86
N ILE A 218 12.06 1.91 4.91
CA ILE A 218 12.70 0.60 4.74
C ILE A 218 11.73 -0.38 4.06
N GLU A 219 10.50 -0.49 4.56
CA GLU A 219 9.52 -1.46 4.09
C GLU A 219 9.02 -1.12 2.68
N LEU A 220 8.80 0.17 2.41
CA LEU A 220 8.50 0.65 1.06
C LEU A 220 9.65 0.35 0.08
N SER A 221 10.90 0.52 0.52
CA SER A 221 12.07 0.22 -0.32
C SER A 221 12.18 -1.28 -0.61
N SER A 222 11.86 -2.13 0.36
CA SER A 222 11.74 -3.57 0.15
C SER A 222 10.70 -3.89 -0.93
N SER A 223 9.50 -3.29 -0.84
CA SER A 223 8.46 -3.45 -1.87
C SER A 223 8.91 -2.97 -3.24
N PHE A 224 9.58 -1.82 -3.33
CA PHE A 224 10.11 -1.31 -4.61
C PHE A 224 11.15 -2.23 -5.23
N LEU A 225 12.06 -2.80 -4.45
CA LEU A 225 13.03 -3.79 -4.95
C LEU A 225 12.34 -5.08 -5.39
N GLN A 226 11.38 -5.59 -4.61
CA GLN A 226 10.62 -6.79 -4.93
C GLN A 226 9.85 -6.62 -6.24
N ILE A 227 9.11 -5.51 -6.40
CA ILE A 227 8.34 -5.25 -7.63
C ILE A 227 9.30 -4.95 -8.79
N GLY A 228 10.31 -4.11 -8.54
CA GLY A 228 11.33 -3.73 -9.52
C GLY A 228 12.18 -4.88 -10.05
N SER A 229 12.19 -6.04 -9.39
CA SER A 229 12.80 -7.26 -9.92
C SER A 229 12.23 -7.67 -11.29
N MET A 230 11.03 -7.21 -11.65
CA MET A 230 10.49 -7.40 -13.00
C MET A 230 11.35 -6.78 -14.11
N PHE A 231 12.22 -5.82 -13.79
CA PHE A 231 13.15 -5.21 -14.75
C PHE A 231 14.44 -6.02 -14.94
N ASP A 232 14.63 -7.11 -14.19
CA ASP A 232 15.76 -8.01 -14.37
C ASP A 232 15.71 -8.74 -15.73
N ALA A 233 16.79 -9.44 -16.07
CA ALA A 233 16.89 -10.20 -17.33
C ALA A 233 15.86 -11.33 -17.46
N ARG A 234 15.24 -11.79 -16.36
CA ARG A 234 14.22 -12.85 -16.35
C ARG A 234 12.81 -12.28 -16.49
N GLY A 235 12.62 -11.00 -16.16
CA GLY A 235 11.38 -10.25 -16.35
C GLY A 235 11.30 -9.62 -17.74
N VAL A 236 11.42 -8.29 -17.81
CA VAL A 236 11.35 -7.49 -19.05
C VAL A 236 12.69 -6.98 -19.55
N ASN A 237 13.80 -7.28 -18.85
CA ASN A 237 15.16 -6.89 -19.21
C ASN A 237 15.32 -5.38 -19.51
N GLN A 238 15.01 -4.54 -18.52
CA GLN A 238 15.08 -3.08 -18.63
C GLN A 238 16.10 -2.53 -17.61
N PRO A 239 17.41 -2.63 -17.88
CA PRO A 239 18.46 -2.27 -16.93
C PRO A 239 18.38 -0.81 -16.46
N ASP A 240 17.94 0.11 -17.32
CA ASP A 240 17.77 1.52 -16.95
C ASP A 240 16.67 1.72 -15.91
N GLN A 241 15.56 0.98 -16.03
CA GLN A 241 14.47 1.03 -15.04
C GLN A 241 14.89 0.36 -13.74
N LEU A 242 15.66 -0.72 -13.80
CA LEU A 242 16.25 -1.33 -12.61
C LEU A 242 17.23 -0.36 -11.91
N ARG A 243 17.99 0.42 -12.68
CA ARG A 243 18.87 1.47 -12.14
C ARG A 243 18.06 2.54 -11.40
N ILE A 244 16.97 3.03 -12.00
CA ILE A 244 16.07 4.01 -11.38
C ILE A 244 15.52 3.47 -10.06
N VAL A 245 15.00 2.24 -10.02
CA VAL A 245 14.49 1.62 -8.78
C VAL A 245 15.55 1.64 -7.69
N ASN A 246 16.78 1.21 -8.00
CA ASN A 246 17.86 1.16 -7.01
C ASN A 246 18.31 2.56 -6.55
N GLN A 247 18.33 3.56 -7.43
CA GLN A 247 18.63 4.96 -7.06
C GLN A 247 17.56 5.54 -6.14
N VAL A 248 16.29 5.29 -6.45
CA VAL A 248 15.17 5.71 -5.62
C VAL A 248 15.29 5.06 -4.25
N VAL A 249 15.47 3.74 -4.18
CA VAL A 249 15.66 3.01 -2.91
C VAL A 249 16.86 3.55 -2.13
N ARG A 250 18.01 3.76 -2.78
CA ARG A 250 19.20 4.33 -2.13
C ARG A 250 18.90 5.66 -1.45
N GLY A 251 18.17 6.54 -2.13
CA GLY A 251 17.76 7.84 -1.57
C GLY A 251 16.75 7.74 -0.43
N ASN A 252 15.84 6.74 -0.42
CA ASN A 252 14.99 6.47 0.76
C ASN A 252 15.86 6.10 1.97
N LEU A 253 16.84 5.23 1.75
CA LEU A 253 17.71 4.73 2.81
C LEU A 253 18.64 5.81 3.36
N ASP A 254 19.05 6.78 2.54
CA ASP A 254 19.79 7.96 3.03
C ASP A 254 18.94 8.80 4.00
N VAL A 255 17.63 8.90 3.78
CA VAL A 255 16.70 9.54 4.74
C VAL A 255 16.64 8.72 6.02
N VAL A 256 16.51 7.39 5.93
CA VAL A 256 16.52 6.50 7.10
C VAL A 256 17.80 6.68 7.92
N MET A 257 18.97 6.71 7.27
CA MET A 257 20.26 6.89 7.95
C MET A 257 20.34 8.22 8.72
N LYS A 258 19.77 9.29 8.18
CA LYS A 258 19.67 10.58 8.90
C LYS A 258 18.73 10.49 10.11
N LEU A 259 17.60 9.81 9.96
CA LEU A 259 16.62 9.65 11.03
C LEU A 259 17.15 8.78 12.19
N VAL A 260 17.84 7.68 11.90
CA VAL A 260 18.44 6.82 12.94
C VAL A 260 19.63 7.50 13.63
N ALA A 261 20.34 8.42 12.97
CA ALA A 261 21.37 9.23 13.65
C ALA A 261 20.76 10.14 14.74
N GLY A 262 19.55 10.67 14.51
CA GLY A 262 18.82 11.48 15.50
C GLY A 262 18.11 10.63 16.57
N LYS A 263 17.63 9.44 16.22
CA LYS A 263 17.00 8.48 17.14
C LYS A 263 17.53 7.07 16.88
N PRO A 264 18.62 6.66 17.56
CA PRO A 264 19.30 5.39 17.31
C PRO A 264 18.39 4.17 17.40
N ASP A 265 18.51 3.30 16.40
CA ASP A 265 17.88 1.98 16.35
C ASP A 265 18.80 1.05 15.56
N LYS A 266 19.48 0.13 16.25
CA LYS A 266 20.52 -0.71 15.65
C LYS A 266 19.96 -1.70 14.63
N ASP A 267 18.72 -2.14 14.79
CA ASP A 267 18.09 -3.05 13.83
C ASP A 267 17.79 -2.32 12.53
N LEU A 268 17.10 -1.17 12.61
CA LEU A 268 16.77 -0.38 11.43
C LEU A 268 18.03 0.14 10.72
N GLU A 269 19.06 0.54 11.47
CA GLU A 269 20.34 0.96 10.91
C GLU A 269 21.03 -0.19 10.15
N SER A 270 21.07 -1.39 10.72
CA SER A 270 21.65 -2.58 10.08
C SER A 270 20.89 -2.95 8.80
N ARG A 271 19.56 -2.97 8.86
CA ARG A 271 18.70 -3.24 7.70
C ARG A 271 18.91 -2.23 6.59
N ALA A 272 18.98 -0.94 6.93
CA ALA A 272 19.22 0.12 5.97
C ALA A 272 20.61 -0.01 5.32
N LYS A 273 21.67 -0.20 6.10
CA LYS A 273 23.04 -0.38 5.60
C LYS A 273 23.16 -1.58 4.66
N LYS A 274 22.55 -2.72 5.02
CA LYS A 274 22.54 -3.91 4.16
C LYS A 274 21.87 -3.62 2.83
N MET A 275 20.67 -3.02 2.85
CA MET A 275 19.94 -2.70 1.63
C MET A 275 20.67 -1.65 0.77
N GLN A 276 21.34 -0.66 1.38
CA GLN A 276 22.20 0.29 0.67
C GLN A 276 23.35 -0.43 -0.05
N ALA A 277 24.03 -1.35 0.63
CA ALA A 277 25.13 -2.12 0.03
C ALA A 277 24.67 -2.99 -1.15
N ASP A 278 23.49 -3.61 -1.05
CA ASP A 278 22.89 -4.39 -2.14
C ASP A 278 22.52 -3.52 -3.35
N CYS A 279 21.96 -2.32 -3.11
CA CYS A 279 21.71 -1.34 -4.17
C CYS A 279 23.01 -0.86 -4.81
N ASP A 280 24.04 -0.50 -4.03
CA ASP A 280 25.33 -0.02 -4.54
C ASP A 280 26.02 -1.09 -5.41
N LYS A 281 25.95 -2.36 -4.99
CA LYS A 281 26.44 -3.50 -5.78
C LYS A 281 25.69 -3.63 -7.10
N THR A 282 24.37 -3.49 -7.08
CA THR A 282 23.52 -3.58 -8.29
C THR A 282 23.81 -2.41 -9.24
N LEU A 283 23.90 -1.19 -8.73
CA LEU A 283 24.20 0.00 -9.51
C LEU A 283 25.58 -0.07 -10.18
N LYS A 284 26.60 -0.57 -9.47
CA LYS A 284 27.93 -0.81 -10.05
C LYS A 284 27.87 -1.79 -11.23
N LYS A 285 27.13 -2.89 -11.08
CA LYS A 285 26.93 -3.87 -12.17
C LYS A 285 26.19 -3.31 -13.37
N LEU A 286 25.27 -2.36 -13.16
CA LEU A 286 24.50 -1.73 -14.24
C LEU A 286 25.23 -0.55 -14.90
N GLY A 287 26.31 -0.05 -14.29
CA GLY A 287 27.16 1.02 -14.84
C GLY A 287 28.46 0.52 -15.45
N SER A 288 28.75 -0.78 -15.32
CA SER A 288 29.84 -1.48 -16.03
C SER A 288 29.31 -2.07 -17.32
#